data_AF-A0A953Q119-F1
#
_entry.id   AF-A0A953Q119-F1
#
_cell.length_a   1.000
_cell.length_b   1.000
_cell.length_c   1.000
_cell.angle_alpha   90.00
_cell.angle_beta   90.00
_cell.angle_gamma   90.00
#
_symmetry.space_group_name_H-M   'P 1'
#
loop_
_entity.id
_entity.type
_entity.pdbx_description
1 polymer ?
#
loop_
_entity_poly.entity_id
_entity_poly.type
_entity_poly.pdbx_seq_one_letter_code
_entity_poly.pdbx_strand_id
1 'polypeptide(L)'
;MGLNYYLRYYFHRSMSLVGTNLAPVKVLPELARPVHRTSRFKYRYFLNYCTFNYSFAFADWPAWERELDWMVLNGINLALAVNGTEAVWENTLRRFGYSDTEILQFISGPAYTAFWLMGNLEGWGGPVTHRMIDDRVVLEKKILARMRELGIEPVMQGFYGMVPVSLAKKFPDARILEQGRSHDFRRPEILLSLDPLFVRMASVYYEEMSKLYGPVRFYGGDLFHEGGITEGLDLASLGRGVQDAMLKENPDAVWVLQGWQGNPKQGLLDGLSPAHVLILNMESDDWEKRKGFGGLPWIWGAINDYGDNTGLFGGLPRIASEPARAITGPYGARMAGVGVLMEGTNNNPVVYELLFDAAWMNKPVDLREWIRDYVKWRYGEDTPELEHAWQLLLETVYKSSARPEPIFCARPSLAVKRVSTWGSSKVPYDEAKLEEAAREFLKGGDRLRGIDAYQYDAVNLVRQVLSNRGGEAYHKMVTAYQAHDVAGFEAARQEFLKLTCAEDSLLRTRREFMLGTWLAAAKAMGHTKAEKNLCEKNARTLITYWGPDDPATDVRDYAYKEWSGLLEDYYLPRWEMFVEDLGARLRGRPGREINYFEFEHRWTEERKDYPVDPRGDPVRAAAAALVSLAQR
;
A
#
# COMPACT_ATOMS: atom_id res chain seq x y z
N MET A 1 7.98 0.36 -21.99
CA MET A 1 9.41 0.22 -21.64
C MET A 1 10.36 0.95 -22.60
N GLY A 2 10.44 0.61 -23.90
CA GLY A 2 11.44 1.23 -24.80
C GLY A 2 11.41 2.77 -24.83
N LEU A 3 10.20 3.36 -24.84
CA LEU A 3 10.00 4.80 -24.68
C LEU A 3 10.56 5.33 -23.35
N ASN A 4 10.28 4.65 -22.22
CA ASN A 4 10.77 5.06 -20.91
C ASN A 4 12.30 4.99 -20.83
N TYR A 5 12.92 3.96 -21.41
CA TYR A 5 14.38 3.85 -21.51
C TYR A 5 14.96 5.05 -22.29
N TYR A 6 14.34 5.41 -23.41
CA TYR A 6 14.77 6.56 -24.21
C TYR A 6 14.63 7.88 -23.43
N LEU A 7 13.48 8.09 -22.76
CA LEU A 7 13.23 9.26 -21.90
C LEU A 7 14.25 9.39 -20.75
N ARG A 8 14.51 8.30 -20.02
CA ARG A 8 15.44 8.30 -18.89
C ARG A 8 16.89 8.53 -19.33
N TYR A 9 17.39 7.73 -20.27
CA TYR A 9 18.83 7.70 -20.55
C TYR A 9 19.29 8.74 -21.60
N TYR A 10 18.38 9.29 -22.41
CA TYR A 10 18.75 10.26 -23.47
C TYR A 10 18.16 11.65 -23.22
N PHE A 11 16.97 11.77 -22.63
CA PHE A 11 16.38 13.07 -22.32
C PHE A 11 16.53 13.48 -20.86
N HIS A 12 16.89 12.54 -19.99
CA HIS A 12 16.88 12.76 -18.55
C HIS A 12 15.51 13.25 -18.07
N ARG A 13 14.47 12.46 -18.40
CA ARG A 13 13.08 12.67 -18.01
C ARG A 13 12.54 11.41 -17.34
N SER A 14 11.65 11.60 -16.37
CA SER A 14 10.98 10.50 -15.68
C SER A 14 9.52 10.82 -15.36
N MET A 15 8.66 9.84 -15.68
CA MET A 15 7.32 9.73 -15.12
C MET A 15 7.41 8.71 -13.98
N SER A 16 7.24 9.15 -12.74
CA SER A 16 7.22 8.29 -11.56
C SER A 16 5.86 8.34 -10.87
N LEU A 17 5.58 7.40 -9.96
CA LEU A 17 4.32 7.35 -9.22
C LEU A 17 4.06 8.67 -8.46
N VAL A 18 5.12 9.23 -7.85
CA VAL A 18 5.10 10.49 -7.08
C VAL A 18 6.29 11.38 -7.41
N GLY A 19 6.00 12.62 -7.80
CA GLY A 19 7.00 13.54 -8.32
C GLY A 19 7.47 13.15 -9.72
N THR A 20 7.40 14.08 -10.67
CA THR A 20 7.80 13.82 -12.07
C THR A 20 8.82 14.83 -12.58
N ASN A 21 9.54 14.44 -13.62
CA ASN A 21 10.37 15.34 -14.40
C ASN A 21 10.05 15.13 -15.88
N LEU A 22 9.05 15.89 -16.36
CA LEU A 22 8.47 15.74 -17.70
C LEU A 22 8.48 17.06 -18.47
N ALA A 23 9.41 17.96 -18.15
CA ALA A 23 9.55 19.21 -18.88
C ALA A 23 9.77 18.94 -20.39
N PRO A 24 9.13 19.70 -21.31
CA PRO A 24 9.27 19.47 -22.74
C PRO A 24 10.73 19.47 -23.21
N VAL A 25 11.01 18.62 -24.18
CA VAL A 25 12.33 18.46 -24.81
C VAL A 25 12.29 19.06 -26.22
N LYS A 26 13.27 19.88 -26.58
CA LYS A 26 13.26 20.65 -27.84
C LYS A 26 13.89 19.92 -29.02
N VAL A 27 14.83 19.00 -28.76
CA VAL A 27 15.59 18.27 -29.77
C VAL A 27 15.59 16.80 -29.37
N LEU A 28 15.27 15.90 -30.30
CA LEU A 28 15.29 14.45 -30.08
C LEU A 28 16.74 13.94 -30.24
N PRO A 29 17.40 13.42 -29.20
CA PRO A 29 18.75 12.87 -29.31
C PRO A 29 18.78 11.68 -30.26
N GLU A 30 19.67 11.71 -31.25
CA GLU A 30 19.84 10.60 -32.17
C GLU A 30 20.54 9.42 -31.48
N LEU A 31 20.07 8.20 -31.76
CA LEU A 31 20.72 6.99 -31.31
C LEU A 31 21.88 6.67 -32.26
N ALA A 32 23.12 6.70 -31.74
CA ALA A 32 24.29 6.32 -32.52
C ALA A 32 24.23 4.87 -33.08
N ARG A 33 23.47 3.99 -32.41
CA ARG A 33 23.17 2.62 -32.85
C ARG A 33 21.86 2.13 -32.24
N PRO A 34 21.16 1.16 -32.88
CA PRO A 34 20.00 0.51 -32.29
C PRO A 34 20.32 -0.11 -30.91
N VAL A 35 19.42 0.05 -29.95
CA VAL A 35 19.52 -0.56 -28.61
C VAL A 35 18.46 -1.65 -28.49
N HIS A 36 18.91 -2.89 -28.24
CA HIS A 36 18.04 -4.03 -28.00
C HIS A 36 18.17 -4.50 -26.56
N ARG A 37 17.04 -4.64 -25.86
CA ARG A 37 16.95 -5.19 -24.50
C ARG A 37 15.80 -6.19 -24.43
N THR A 38 16.04 -7.31 -23.76
CA THR A 38 15.06 -8.39 -23.57
C THR A 38 15.01 -8.73 -22.10
N SER A 39 13.80 -8.86 -21.55
CA SER A 39 13.63 -9.39 -20.20
C SER A 39 13.67 -10.92 -20.23
N ARG A 40 14.37 -11.53 -19.29
CA ARG A 40 14.32 -12.98 -19.02
C ARG A 40 13.07 -13.40 -18.24
N PHE A 41 12.31 -12.43 -17.73
CA PHE A 41 11.12 -12.66 -16.92
C PHE A 41 9.87 -12.59 -17.79
N LYS A 42 9.06 -13.66 -17.74
CA LYS A 42 7.78 -13.74 -18.44
C LYS A 42 6.81 -12.67 -17.93
N TYR A 43 6.74 -12.52 -16.61
CA TYR A 43 5.86 -11.56 -15.95
C TYR A 43 6.64 -10.49 -15.19
N ARG A 44 6.16 -9.26 -15.28
CA ARG A 44 6.46 -8.16 -14.35
C ARG A 44 5.12 -7.78 -13.73
N TYR A 45 4.93 -8.22 -12.50
CA TYR A 45 3.65 -8.13 -11.79
C TYR A 45 3.54 -6.85 -10.96
N PHE A 46 2.32 -6.32 -10.83
CA PHE A 46 2.07 -5.16 -9.98
C PHE A 46 0.73 -5.24 -9.24
N LEU A 47 0.71 -4.58 -8.08
CA LEU A 47 -0.41 -4.36 -7.15
C LEU A 47 -0.68 -5.50 -6.15
N ASN A 48 -0.94 -5.10 -4.92
CA ASN A 48 -1.47 -5.93 -3.85
C ASN A 48 -3.00 -5.68 -3.77
N TYR A 49 -3.76 -6.62 -3.20
CA TYR A 49 -5.14 -6.35 -2.80
C TYR A 49 -5.20 -5.08 -1.93
N CYS A 50 -4.33 -4.95 -0.94
CA CYS A 50 -4.28 -3.80 -0.04
C CYS A 50 -4.13 -2.45 -0.77
N THR A 51 -3.50 -2.41 -1.95
CA THR A 51 -3.35 -1.19 -2.76
C THR A 51 -4.70 -0.59 -3.16
N PHE A 52 -5.71 -1.43 -3.35
CA PHE A 52 -7.08 -1.02 -3.66
C PHE A 52 -7.78 -0.30 -2.50
N ASN A 53 -7.24 -0.38 -1.29
CA ASN A 53 -7.81 0.30 -0.13
C ASN A 53 -6.92 1.45 0.35
N TYR A 54 -5.62 1.25 0.46
CA TYR A 54 -4.74 2.29 0.98
C TYR A 54 -4.38 3.38 -0.04
N SER A 55 -4.39 3.06 -1.34
CA SER A 55 -4.06 4.04 -2.40
C SER A 55 -5.21 4.30 -3.39
N PHE A 56 -5.95 3.26 -3.80
CA PHE A 56 -6.95 3.37 -4.88
C PHE A 56 -8.42 3.30 -4.45
N ALA A 57 -8.72 3.29 -3.14
CA ALA A 57 -10.11 3.24 -2.65
C ALA A 57 -10.98 4.29 -3.34
N PHE A 58 -10.44 5.50 -3.52
CA PHE A 58 -11.15 6.64 -4.09
C PHE A 58 -10.56 7.17 -5.39
N ALA A 59 -9.73 6.36 -6.07
CA ALA A 59 -9.14 6.73 -7.36
C ALA A 59 -10.21 6.79 -8.46
N ASP A 60 -10.16 7.87 -9.26
CA ASP A 60 -10.99 8.07 -10.44
C ASP A 60 -10.28 7.60 -11.72
N TRP A 61 -10.91 7.81 -12.88
CA TRP A 61 -10.33 7.41 -14.15
C TRP A 61 -8.99 8.11 -14.46
N PRO A 62 -8.84 9.44 -14.35
CA PRO A 62 -7.56 10.11 -14.52
C PRO A 62 -6.41 9.53 -13.66
N ALA A 63 -6.68 9.18 -12.40
CA ALA A 63 -5.69 8.54 -11.55
C ALA A 63 -5.27 7.16 -12.09
N TRP A 64 -6.24 6.32 -12.49
CA TRP A 64 -5.99 5.01 -13.08
C TRP A 64 -5.30 5.06 -14.44
N GLU A 65 -5.69 6.00 -15.31
CA GLU A 65 -5.07 6.19 -16.62
C GLU A 65 -3.59 6.52 -16.48
N ARG A 66 -3.25 7.43 -15.56
CA ARG A 66 -1.87 7.78 -15.22
C ARG A 66 -1.11 6.58 -14.67
N GLU A 67 -1.74 5.78 -13.80
CA GLU A 67 -1.13 4.57 -13.24
C GLU A 67 -0.80 3.57 -14.35
N LEU A 68 -1.74 3.28 -15.25
CA LEU A 68 -1.57 2.35 -16.37
C LEU A 68 -0.48 2.81 -17.35
N ASP A 69 -0.39 4.11 -17.62
CA ASP A 69 0.70 4.70 -18.41
C ASP A 69 2.05 4.49 -17.72
N TRP A 70 2.13 4.69 -16.40
CA TRP A 70 3.34 4.36 -15.64
C TRP A 70 3.66 2.85 -15.68
N MET A 71 2.64 1.99 -15.57
CA MET A 71 2.81 0.53 -15.61
C MET A 71 3.48 0.10 -16.93
N VAL A 72 2.94 0.52 -18.08
CA VAL A 72 3.49 0.13 -19.39
C VAL A 72 4.87 0.75 -19.65
N LEU A 73 5.13 1.97 -19.14
CA LEU A 73 6.45 2.60 -19.21
C LEU A 73 7.50 1.79 -18.44
N ASN A 74 7.14 1.19 -17.31
CA ASN A 74 8.01 0.30 -16.53
C ASN A 74 7.97 -1.17 -16.99
N GLY A 75 7.16 -1.47 -18.02
CA GLY A 75 7.13 -2.78 -18.65
C GLY A 75 6.37 -3.84 -17.85
N ILE A 76 5.49 -3.42 -16.94
CA ILE A 76 4.51 -4.28 -16.28
C ILE A 76 3.59 -4.88 -17.35
N ASN A 77 3.28 -6.16 -17.22
CA ASN A 77 2.40 -6.88 -18.14
C ASN A 77 1.41 -7.82 -17.46
N LEU A 78 1.36 -7.83 -16.14
CA LEU A 78 0.39 -8.55 -15.33
C LEU A 78 0.07 -7.69 -14.10
N ALA A 79 -1.19 -7.38 -13.84
CA ALA A 79 -1.56 -6.56 -12.68
C ALA A 79 -2.92 -6.93 -12.11
N LEU A 80 -3.08 -6.79 -10.79
CA LEU A 80 -4.37 -6.97 -10.13
C LEU A 80 -5.38 -5.91 -10.61
N ALA A 81 -6.62 -6.34 -10.89
CA ALA A 81 -7.71 -5.48 -11.35
C ALA A 81 -9.01 -6.03 -10.75
N VAL A 82 -9.40 -5.52 -9.57
CA VAL A 82 -10.51 -6.10 -8.79
C VAL A 82 -11.64 -5.11 -8.51
N ASN A 83 -11.62 -3.91 -9.10
CA ASN A 83 -12.74 -2.98 -8.92
C ASN A 83 -14.00 -3.56 -9.56
N GLY A 84 -15.17 -3.25 -8.99
CA GLY A 84 -16.43 -3.69 -9.57
C GLY A 84 -16.70 -5.19 -9.37
N THR A 85 -15.90 -5.88 -8.55
CA THR A 85 -16.19 -7.25 -8.09
C THR A 85 -17.45 -7.28 -7.22
N GLU A 86 -17.82 -6.15 -6.61
CA GLU A 86 -19.09 -5.93 -5.91
C GLU A 86 -20.29 -6.29 -6.78
N ALA A 87 -20.28 -5.88 -8.06
CA ALA A 87 -21.36 -6.16 -9.00
C ALA A 87 -21.44 -7.65 -9.39
N VAL A 88 -20.29 -8.33 -9.48
CA VAL A 88 -20.24 -9.78 -9.73
C VAL A 88 -20.90 -10.52 -8.56
N TRP A 89 -20.58 -10.12 -7.33
CA TRP A 89 -21.20 -10.68 -6.13
C TRP A 89 -22.68 -10.36 -6.01
N GLU A 90 -23.09 -9.12 -6.27
CA GLU A 90 -24.49 -8.71 -6.29
C GLU A 90 -25.32 -9.57 -7.26
N ASN A 91 -24.86 -9.69 -8.51
CA ASN A 91 -25.56 -10.48 -9.53
C ASN A 91 -25.58 -11.97 -9.17
N THR A 92 -24.48 -12.48 -8.63
CA THR A 92 -24.39 -13.87 -8.17
C THR A 92 -25.40 -14.13 -7.06
N LEU A 93 -25.34 -13.39 -5.95
CA LEU A 93 -26.19 -13.61 -4.79
C LEU A 93 -27.69 -13.43 -5.11
N ARG A 94 -28.04 -12.51 -6.01
CA ARG A 94 -29.41 -12.35 -6.50
C ARG A 94 -29.96 -13.64 -7.12
N ARG A 95 -29.11 -14.38 -7.87
CA ARG A 95 -29.47 -15.70 -8.46
C ARG A 95 -29.54 -16.83 -7.43
N PHE A 96 -29.07 -16.61 -6.20
CA PHE A 96 -29.18 -17.54 -5.07
C PHE A 96 -30.21 -17.07 -4.01
N GLY A 97 -31.16 -16.21 -4.40
CA GLY A 97 -32.30 -15.84 -3.57
C GLY A 97 -31.97 -14.86 -2.44
N TYR A 98 -30.91 -14.07 -2.59
CA TYR A 98 -30.64 -12.94 -1.69
C TYR A 98 -31.43 -11.71 -2.12
N SER A 99 -32.00 -11.01 -1.13
CA SER A 99 -32.56 -9.67 -1.29
C SER A 99 -31.47 -8.60 -1.37
N ASP A 100 -31.81 -7.42 -1.88
CA ASP A 100 -30.88 -6.29 -1.97
C ASP A 100 -30.26 -5.94 -0.59
N THR A 101 -31.06 -5.97 0.47
CA THR A 101 -30.58 -5.74 1.84
C THR A 101 -29.54 -6.79 2.26
N GLU A 102 -29.78 -8.07 2.00
CA GLU A 102 -28.81 -9.13 2.35
C GLU A 102 -27.52 -9.03 1.53
N ILE A 103 -27.62 -8.61 0.26
CA ILE A 103 -26.46 -8.38 -0.61
C ILE A 103 -25.61 -7.22 -0.09
N LEU A 104 -26.23 -6.08 0.17
CA LEU A 104 -25.52 -4.88 0.63
C LEU A 104 -24.98 -5.00 2.06
N GLN A 105 -25.48 -5.95 2.85
CA GLN A 105 -24.89 -6.32 4.15
C GLN A 105 -23.62 -7.16 4.02
N PHE A 106 -23.46 -7.89 2.92
CA PHE A 106 -22.25 -8.68 2.66
C PHE A 106 -21.11 -7.83 2.08
N ILE A 107 -21.46 -6.94 1.15
CA ILE A 107 -20.49 -6.07 0.46
C ILE A 107 -19.94 -5.03 1.44
N SER A 108 -18.61 -4.89 1.48
CA SER A 108 -17.94 -3.89 2.34
C SER A 108 -18.12 -2.46 1.82
N GLY A 109 -17.75 -1.49 2.66
CA GLY A 109 -17.54 -0.11 2.23
C GLY A 109 -16.36 0.03 1.26
N PRO A 110 -16.28 1.15 0.53
CA PRO A 110 -15.30 1.37 -0.54
C PRO A 110 -13.84 1.37 -0.07
N ALA A 111 -13.59 1.57 1.22
CA ALA A 111 -12.25 1.56 1.81
C ALA A 111 -11.80 0.17 2.30
N TYR A 112 -12.63 -0.87 2.17
CA TYR A 112 -12.38 -2.19 2.80
C TYR A 112 -12.54 -3.38 1.83
N THR A 113 -12.68 -3.10 0.54
CA THR A 113 -12.93 -4.10 -0.51
C THR A 113 -11.81 -5.13 -0.62
N ALA A 114 -10.56 -4.77 -0.34
CA ALA A 114 -9.43 -5.71 -0.38
C ALA A 114 -9.58 -6.80 0.68
N PHE A 115 -9.81 -6.40 1.93
CA PHE A 115 -9.97 -7.30 3.08
C PHE A 115 -11.26 -8.11 3.00
N TRP A 116 -12.29 -7.56 2.34
CA TRP A 116 -13.46 -8.35 1.96
C TRP A 116 -13.12 -9.43 0.95
N LEU A 117 -12.46 -9.11 -0.17
CA LEU A 117 -12.12 -10.07 -1.23
C LEU A 117 -11.05 -11.10 -0.84
N MET A 118 -10.25 -10.82 0.20
CA MET A 118 -9.35 -11.77 0.85
C MET A 118 -10.05 -12.61 1.94
N GLY A 119 -11.32 -12.34 2.23
CA GLY A 119 -12.14 -13.09 3.16
C GLY A 119 -11.82 -12.84 4.63
N ASN A 120 -11.37 -11.64 4.99
CA ASN A 120 -11.05 -11.23 6.36
C ASN A 120 -12.24 -10.56 7.06
N LEU A 121 -13.12 -9.89 6.31
CA LEU A 121 -14.30 -9.20 6.83
C LEU A 121 -15.47 -9.27 5.84
N GLU A 122 -16.69 -9.02 6.30
CA GLU A 122 -17.86 -8.75 5.46
C GLU A 122 -18.64 -7.54 6.01
N GLY A 123 -19.25 -6.75 5.12
CA GLY A 123 -20.15 -5.63 5.46
C GLY A 123 -19.52 -4.38 6.08
N TRP A 124 -18.29 -4.45 6.62
CA TRP A 124 -17.66 -3.31 7.31
C TRP A 124 -17.51 -2.08 6.40
N GLY A 125 -17.88 -0.91 6.91
CA GLY A 125 -17.89 0.35 6.17
C GLY A 125 -19.07 0.55 5.21
N GLY A 126 -19.93 -0.46 5.04
CA GLY A 126 -21.18 -0.38 4.28
C GLY A 126 -22.40 0.04 5.14
N PRO A 127 -23.63 -0.14 4.62
CA PRO A 127 -23.94 -0.61 3.27
C PRO A 127 -23.64 0.46 2.22
N VAL A 128 -23.08 0.03 1.08
CA VAL A 128 -22.98 0.87 -0.13
C VAL A 128 -24.33 0.96 -0.85
N THR A 129 -24.45 1.81 -1.88
CA THR A 129 -25.63 1.85 -2.76
C THR A 129 -25.37 1.09 -4.06
N HIS A 130 -26.43 0.58 -4.70
CA HIS A 130 -26.33 -0.03 -6.04
C HIS A 130 -25.65 0.92 -7.05
N ARG A 131 -25.93 2.22 -6.95
CA ARG A 131 -25.30 3.23 -7.82
C ARG A 131 -23.78 3.29 -7.63
N MET A 132 -23.29 3.22 -6.39
CA MET A 132 -21.86 3.16 -6.13
C MET A 132 -21.24 1.90 -6.76
N ILE A 133 -21.92 0.76 -6.68
CA ILE A 133 -21.51 -0.49 -7.34
C ILE A 133 -21.45 -0.31 -8.86
N ASP A 134 -22.49 0.27 -9.47
CA ASP A 134 -22.55 0.55 -10.91
C ASP A 134 -21.39 1.46 -11.38
N ASP A 135 -21.05 2.49 -10.60
CA ASP A 135 -19.94 3.39 -10.92
C ASP A 135 -18.58 2.66 -10.91
N ARG A 136 -18.40 1.67 -10.01
CA ARG A 136 -17.20 0.81 -10.03
C ARG A 136 -17.14 -0.06 -11.28
N VAL A 137 -18.28 -0.57 -11.76
CA VAL A 137 -18.34 -1.30 -13.05
C VAL A 137 -17.91 -0.40 -14.20
N VAL A 138 -18.35 0.86 -14.23
CA VAL A 138 -17.95 1.83 -15.27
C VAL A 138 -16.45 2.08 -15.23
N LEU A 139 -15.87 2.28 -14.04
CA LEU A 139 -14.44 2.47 -13.87
C LEU A 139 -13.65 1.24 -14.34
N GLU A 140 -14.03 0.04 -13.88
CA GLU A 140 -13.32 -1.20 -14.20
C GLU A 140 -13.35 -1.49 -15.70
N LYS A 141 -14.48 -1.24 -16.38
CA LYS A 141 -14.56 -1.37 -17.84
C LYS A 141 -13.53 -0.50 -18.57
N LYS A 142 -13.27 0.72 -18.07
CA LYS A 142 -12.24 1.60 -18.65
C LYS A 142 -10.83 1.07 -18.36
N ILE A 143 -10.57 0.62 -17.12
CA ILE A 143 -9.28 0.03 -16.71
C ILE A 143 -8.96 -1.17 -17.59
N LEU A 144 -9.87 -2.14 -17.69
CA LEU A 144 -9.67 -3.36 -18.48
C LEU A 144 -9.52 -3.08 -19.98
N ALA A 145 -10.25 -2.08 -20.52
CA ALA A 145 -10.08 -1.65 -21.91
C ALA A 145 -8.65 -1.13 -22.16
N ARG A 146 -8.16 -0.24 -21.28
CA ARG A 146 -6.82 0.32 -21.40
C ARG A 146 -5.72 -0.71 -21.14
N MET A 147 -5.91 -1.63 -20.20
CA MET A 147 -5.00 -2.75 -19.99
C MET A 147 -4.83 -3.60 -21.26
N ARG A 148 -5.94 -3.92 -21.96
CA ARG A 148 -5.88 -4.63 -23.25
C ARG A 148 -5.14 -3.85 -24.33
N GLU A 149 -5.38 -2.54 -24.44
CA GLU A 149 -4.63 -1.68 -25.39
C GLU A 149 -3.13 -1.70 -25.13
N LEU A 150 -2.73 -1.75 -23.86
CA LEU A 150 -1.34 -1.73 -23.42
C LEU A 150 -0.68 -3.11 -23.37
N GLY A 151 -1.44 -4.19 -23.57
CA GLY A 151 -0.96 -5.57 -23.44
C GLY A 151 -0.64 -5.96 -21.99
N ILE A 152 -1.36 -5.38 -21.02
CA ILE A 152 -1.31 -5.76 -19.61
C ILE A 152 -2.42 -6.76 -19.34
N GLU A 153 -2.09 -7.95 -18.86
CA GLU A 153 -3.06 -8.97 -18.48
C GLU A 153 -3.65 -8.63 -17.09
N PRO A 154 -4.99 -8.56 -16.95
CA PRO A 154 -5.62 -8.35 -15.65
C PRO A 154 -5.68 -9.64 -14.84
N VAL A 155 -5.40 -9.55 -13.54
CA VAL A 155 -5.74 -10.56 -12.54
C VAL A 155 -7.05 -10.13 -11.87
N MET A 156 -8.15 -10.77 -12.23
CA MET A 156 -9.49 -10.48 -11.66
C MET A 156 -9.75 -11.37 -10.44
N GLN A 157 -10.78 -11.08 -9.65
CA GLN A 157 -11.16 -11.95 -8.53
C GLN A 157 -11.70 -13.31 -9.02
N GLY A 158 -11.17 -14.40 -8.48
CA GLY A 158 -11.71 -15.75 -8.65
C GLY A 158 -12.70 -16.12 -7.55
N PHE A 159 -13.60 -17.05 -7.85
CA PHE A 159 -14.44 -17.70 -6.85
C PHE A 159 -13.66 -18.84 -6.18
N TYR A 160 -13.09 -18.58 -5.01
CA TYR A 160 -12.32 -19.55 -4.23
C TYR A 160 -13.13 -20.22 -3.11
N GLY A 161 -14.43 -19.88 -2.98
CA GLY A 161 -15.35 -20.46 -2.00
C GLY A 161 -15.81 -19.51 -0.90
N MET A 162 -15.30 -18.27 -0.85
CA MET A 162 -15.83 -17.23 0.05
C MET A 162 -17.33 -17.03 -0.18
N VAL A 163 -18.12 -17.04 0.87
CA VAL A 163 -19.58 -16.83 0.81
C VAL A 163 -20.07 -16.06 2.06
N PRO A 164 -21.21 -15.36 1.98
CA PRO A 164 -21.76 -14.65 3.15
C PRO A 164 -22.04 -15.62 4.30
N VAL A 165 -21.89 -15.16 5.55
CA VAL A 165 -22.20 -15.97 6.75
C VAL A 165 -23.67 -16.39 6.86
N SER A 166 -24.53 -15.82 6.02
CA SER A 166 -25.95 -16.15 5.94
C SER A 166 -26.25 -17.30 4.99
N LEU A 167 -25.27 -17.79 4.21
CA LEU A 167 -25.50 -18.80 3.18
C LEU A 167 -26.02 -20.12 3.77
N ALA A 168 -25.48 -20.54 4.92
CA ALA A 168 -25.90 -21.77 5.61
C ALA A 168 -27.40 -21.76 5.98
N LYS A 169 -28.01 -20.58 6.16
CA LYS A 169 -29.46 -20.47 6.42
C LYS A 169 -30.31 -20.73 5.17
N LYS A 170 -29.80 -20.40 3.99
CA LYS A 170 -30.49 -20.60 2.71
C LYS A 170 -30.21 -21.98 2.12
N PHE A 171 -29.04 -22.55 2.40
CA PHE A 171 -28.60 -23.86 1.92
C PHE A 171 -28.09 -24.72 3.08
N PRO A 172 -28.98 -25.24 3.94
CA PRO A 172 -28.60 -25.94 5.17
C PRO A 172 -27.87 -27.28 4.93
N ASP A 173 -28.05 -27.88 3.75
CA ASP A 173 -27.38 -29.14 3.38
C ASP A 173 -26.01 -28.92 2.72
N ALA A 174 -25.63 -27.67 2.42
CA ALA A 174 -24.35 -27.36 1.80
C ALA A 174 -23.21 -27.43 2.82
N ARG A 175 -22.07 -27.96 2.39
CA ARG A 175 -20.85 -28.03 3.21
C ARG A 175 -20.16 -26.67 3.26
N ILE A 176 -20.58 -25.86 4.22
CA ILE A 176 -20.05 -24.53 4.48
C ILE A 176 -19.27 -24.54 5.80
N LEU A 177 -18.07 -23.97 5.78
CA LEU A 177 -17.16 -23.94 6.90
C LEU A 177 -17.06 -22.54 7.47
N GLU A 178 -17.48 -22.38 8.73
CA GLU A 178 -17.23 -21.18 9.51
C GLU A 178 -15.72 -20.91 9.64
N GLN A 179 -15.31 -19.65 9.47
CA GLN A 179 -13.89 -19.25 9.48
C GLN A 179 -13.47 -18.46 10.72
N GLY A 180 -14.37 -18.24 11.67
CA GLY A 180 -14.09 -17.47 12.88
C GLY A 180 -13.83 -15.99 12.58
N ARG A 181 -12.72 -15.45 13.10
CA ARG A 181 -12.40 -14.02 13.07
C ARG A 181 -11.03 -13.74 12.46
N SER A 182 -10.91 -12.62 11.77
CA SER A 182 -9.63 -12.02 11.36
C SER A 182 -9.51 -10.73 12.13
N HIS A 183 -8.53 -10.61 13.02
CA HIS A 183 -8.57 -9.58 14.06
C HIS A 183 -9.93 -9.61 14.78
N ASP A 184 -10.56 -8.45 14.96
CA ASP A 184 -11.90 -8.33 15.53
C ASP A 184 -13.04 -8.32 14.49
N PHE A 185 -12.76 -8.73 13.25
CA PHE A 185 -13.80 -8.87 12.22
C PHE A 185 -14.27 -10.31 12.10
N ARG A 186 -15.59 -10.49 11.95
CA ARG A 186 -16.14 -11.78 11.55
C ARG A 186 -15.77 -12.05 10.09
N ARG A 187 -15.18 -13.20 9.82
CA ARG A 187 -14.84 -13.62 8.46
C ARG A 187 -16.10 -14.11 7.74
N PRO A 188 -16.21 -13.91 6.41
CA PRO A 188 -17.12 -14.70 5.60
C PRO A 188 -16.78 -16.20 5.70
N GLU A 189 -17.76 -17.04 5.36
CA GLU A 189 -17.60 -18.49 5.41
C GLU A 189 -16.97 -19.04 4.14
N ILE A 190 -16.51 -20.29 4.18
CA ILE A 190 -15.97 -21.00 3.00
C ILE A 190 -16.91 -22.15 2.62
N LEU A 191 -17.54 -22.03 1.45
CA LEU A 191 -18.21 -23.13 0.78
C LEU A 191 -17.15 -24.08 0.21
N LEU A 192 -17.15 -25.34 0.65
CA LEU A 192 -16.12 -26.31 0.27
C LEU A 192 -16.24 -26.70 -1.22
N SER A 193 -15.10 -26.78 -1.92
CA SER A 193 -15.07 -26.95 -3.38
C SER A 193 -15.64 -28.27 -3.91
N LEU A 194 -15.74 -29.29 -3.06
CA LEU A 194 -16.32 -30.58 -3.38
C LEU A 194 -17.86 -30.61 -3.25
N ASP A 195 -18.46 -29.53 -2.73
CA ASP A 195 -19.91 -29.42 -2.60
C ASP A 195 -20.57 -29.10 -3.96
N PRO A 196 -21.68 -29.74 -4.34
CA PRO A 196 -22.39 -29.41 -5.57
C PRO A 196 -22.83 -27.94 -5.66
N LEU A 197 -23.13 -27.27 -4.54
CA LEU A 197 -23.45 -25.85 -4.51
C LEU A 197 -22.25 -25.00 -4.92
N PHE A 198 -21.01 -25.39 -4.57
CA PHE A 198 -19.80 -24.68 -4.98
C PHE A 198 -19.72 -24.61 -6.49
N VAL A 199 -19.87 -25.75 -7.17
CA VAL A 199 -19.81 -25.83 -8.64
C VAL A 199 -20.88 -24.94 -9.28
N ARG A 200 -22.10 -24.90 -8.72
CA ARG A 200 -23.17 -24.02 -9.22
C ARG A 200 -22.86 -22.54 -8.99
N MET A 201 -22.42 -22.16 -7.79
CA MET A 201 -22.10 -20.77 -7.47
C MET A 201 -20.90 -20.27 -8.26
N ALA A 202 -19.85 -21.08 -8.41
CA ALA A 202 -18.68 -20.77 -9.23
C ALA A 202 -19.07 -20.51 -10.68
N SER A 203 -19.88 -21.40 -11.27
CA SER A 203 -20.35 -21.25 -12.66
C SER A 203 -21.14 -19.95 -12.85
N VAL A 204 -22.07 -19.64 -11.93
CA VAL A 204 -22.81 -18.36 -11.95
C VAL A 204 -21.87 -17.16 -11.78
N TYR A 205 -20.92 -17.23 -10.85
CA TYR A 205 -19.97 -16.16 -10.59
C TYR A 205 -19.13 -15.82 -11.83
N TYR A 206 -18.55 -16.83 -12.48
CA TYR A 206 -17.76 -16.63 -13.69
C TYR A 206 -18.63 -16.21 -14.89
N GLU A 207 -19.88 -16.68 -14.97
CA GLU A 207 -20.85 -16.22 -15.96
C GLU A 207 -21.13 -14.70 -15.79
N GLU A 208 -21.41 -14.24 -14.57
CA GLU A 208 -21.67 -12.82 -14.30
C GLU A 208 -20.42 -11.94 -14.49
N MET A 209 -19.24 -12.44 -14.10
CA MET A 209 -17.97 -11.76 -14.39
C MET A 209 -17.74 -11.60 -15.90
N SER A 210 -17.94 -12.67 -16.67
CA SER A 210 -17.76 -12.66 -18.12
C SER A 210 -18.77 -11.74 -18.81
N LYS A 211 -20.03 -11.71 -18.35
CA LYS A 211 -21.05 -10.76 -18.84
C LYS A 211 -20.65 -9.31 -18.63
N LEU A 212 -20.07 -8.98 -17.48
CA LEU A 212 -19.69 -7.60 -17.14
C LEU A 212 -18.40 -7.16 -17.84
N TYR A 213 -17.39 -8.02 -17.88
CA TYR A 213 -16.01 -7.62 -18.18
C TYR A 213 -15.37 -8.35 -19.36
N GLY A 214 -16.02 -9.40 -19.88
CA GLY A 214 -15.49 -10.26 -20.92
C GLY A 214 -14.53 -11.32 -20.38
N PRO A 215 -13.89 -12.11 -21.27
CA PRO A 215 -13.01 -13.19 -20.87
C PRO A 215 -11.71 -12.66 -20.24
N VAL A 216 -11.29 -13.29 -19.15
CA VAL A 216 -10.01 -13.04 -18.47
C VAL A 216 -9.32 -14.37 -18.19
N ARG A 217 -7.99 -14.35 -18.19
CA ARG A 217 -7.17 -15.55 -17.98
C ARG A 217 -6.69 -15.75 -16.55
N PHE A 218 -6.38 -14.67 -15.83
CA PHE A 218 -5.78 -14.76 -14.50
C PHE A 218 -6.81 -14.42 -13.42
N TYR A 219 -6.93 -15.29 -12.43
CA TYR A 219 -7.86 -15.13 -11.32
C TYR A 219 -7.11 -15.18 -9.99
N GLY A 220 -7.22 -14.13 -9.18
CA GLY A 220 -6.71 -14.05 -7.81
C GLY A 220 -7.71 -14.56 -6.78
N GLY A 221 -7.26 -14.87 -5.56
CA GLY A 221 -8.14 -15.20 -4.45
C GLY A 221 -7.55 -16.32 -3.60
N ASP A 222 -7.50 -16.09 -2.29
CA ASP A 222 -6.71 -16.89 -1.37
C ASP A 222 -7.59 -17.57 -0.32
N LEU A 223 -7.60 -18.90 -0.37
CA LEU A 223 -8.11 -19.67 0.76
C LEU A 223 -7.21 -19.44 1.99
N PHE A 224 -7.84 -19.17 3.14
CA PHE A 224 -7.17 -19.11 4.44
C PHE A 224 -6.11 -18.00 4.57
N HIS A 225 -6.32 -16.86 3.88
CA HIS A 225 -5.46 -15.69 4.01
C HIS A 225 -5.45 -15.16 5.46
N GLU A 226 -4.26 -15.07 6.06
CA GLU A 226 -4.04 -14.62 7.45
C GLU A 226 -4.88 -15.35 8.51
N GLY A 227 -5.12 -16.65 8.31
CA GLY A 227 -5.78 -17.50 9.29
C GLY A 227 -6.94 -18.30 8.70
N GLY A 228 -8.06 -18.35 9.41
CA GLY A 228 -9.16 -19.26 9.08
C GLY A 228 -8.91 -20.69 9.55
N ILE A 229 -9.92 -21.54 9.35
CA ILE A 229 -9.96 -22.89 9.93
C ILE A 229 -9.66 -23.91 8.82
N THR A 230 -8.62 -24.71 9.02
CA THR A 230 -8.21 -25.78 8.08
C THR A 230 -8.16 -27.17 8.70
N GLU A 231 -8.44 -27.29 10.00
CA GLU A 231 -8.32 -28.56 10.71
C GLU A 231 -9.32 -29.59 10.15
N GLY A 232 -8.84 -30.82 9.93
CA GLY A 232 -9.66 -31.90 9.36
C GLY A 232 -9.96 -31.78 7.86
N LEU A 233 -9.45 -30.75 7.15
CA LEU A 233 -9.65 -30.60 5.72
C LEU A 233 -8.57 -31.33 4.90
N ASP A 234 -9.01 -32.00 3.83
CA ASP A 234 -8.12 -32.41 2.74
C ASP A 234 -7.85 -31.19 1.83
N LEU A 235 -6.74 -30.49 2.13
CA LEU A 235 -6.36 -29.28 1.42
C LEU A 235 -6.03 -29.52 -0.06
N ALA A 236 -5.51 -30.71 -0.41
CA ALA A 236 -5.15 -31.03 -1.78
C ALA A 236 -6.41 -31.19 -2.64
N SER A 237 -7.40 -31.94 -2.14
CA SER A 237 -8.69 -32.08 -2.82
C SER A 237 -9.46 -30.75 -2.87
N LEU A 238 -9.40 -29.94 -1.81
CA LEU A 238 -10.01 -28.61 -1.77
C LEU A 238 -9.41 -27.70 -2.85
N GLY A 239 -8.07 -27.58 -2.88
CA GLY A 239 -7.36 -26.78 -3.88
C GLY A 239 -7.63 -27.24 -5.31
N ARG A 240 -7.62 -28.56 -5.54
CA ARG A 240 -7.96 -29.14 -6.85
C ARG A 240 -9.39 -28.77 -7.27
N GLY A 241 -10.38 -28.90 -6.40
CA GLY A 241 -11.77 -28.55 -6.72
C GLY A 241 -11.97 -27.08 -7.07
N VAL A 242 -11.24 -26.16 -6.43
CA VAL A 242 -11.26 -24.73 -6.79
C VAL A 242 -10.66 -24.52 -8.19
N GLN A 243 -9.49 -25.10 -8.45
CA GLN A 243 -8.84 -24.99 -9.76
C GLN A 243 -9.67 -25.64 -10.87
N ASP A 244 -10.28 -26.79 -10.63
CA ASP A 244 -11.15 -27.49 -11.59
C ASP A 244 -12.39 -26.64 -11.95
N ALA A 245 -12.98 -25.94 -10.97
CA ALA A 245 -14.10 -25.04 -11.22
C ALA A 245 -13.69 -23.83 -12.07
N MET A 246 -12.49 -23.26 -11.86
CA MET A 246 -11.94 -22.23 -12.75
C MET A 246 -11.76 -22.76 -14.18
N LEU A 247 -11.14 -23.95 -14.31
CA LEU A 247 -10.80 -24.53 -15.61
C LEU A 247 -12.01 -25.00 -16.41
N LYS A 248 -13.10 -25.36 -15.71
CA LYS A 248 -14.37 -25.68 -16.36
C LYS A 248 -14.95 -24.49 -17.12
N GLU A 249 -14.82 -23.29 -16.57
CA GLU A 249 -15.34 -22.06 -17.18
C GLU A 249 -14.34 -21.44 -18.17
N ASN A 250 -13.04 -21.56 -17.89
CA ASN A 250 -11.98 -21.13 -18.79
C ASN A 250 -10.80 -22.12 -18.76
N PRO A 251 -10.60 -22.94 -19.82
CA PRO A 251 -9.52 -23.92 -19.89
C PRO A 251 -8.10 -23.31 -19.83
N ASP A 252 -7.95 -22.03 -20.13
CA ASP A 252 -6.66 -21.32 -20.08
C ASP A 252 -6.42 -20.61 -18.73
N ALA A 253 -7.34 -20.74 -17.78
CA ALA A 253 -7.30 -20.06 -16.50
C ALA A 253 -6.01 -20.33 -15.72
N VAL A 254 -5.51 -19.31 -15.04
CA VAL A 254 -4.38 -19.40 -14.10
C VAL A 254 -4.82 -18.84 -12.77
N TRP A 255 -4.75 -19.67 -11.73
CA TRP A 255 -5.00 -19.24 -10.36
C TRP A 255 -3.75 -18.55 -9.80
N VAL A 256 -3.87 -17.26 -9.51
CA VAL A 256 -2.82 -16.43 -8.91
C VAL A 256 -3.01 -16.42 -7.39
N LEU A 257 -1.99 -16.85 -6.66
CA LEU A 257 -2.04 -17.05 -5.20
C LEU A 257 -0.99 -16.19 -4.48
N GLN A 258 -1.37 -15.55 -3.38
CA GLN A 258 -0.47 -14.78 -2.52
C GLN A 258 0.36 -15.69 -1.61
N GLY A 259 1.67 -15.68 -1.79
CA GLY A 259 2.64 -16.34 -0.91
C GLY A 259 3.00 -15.45 0.29
N TRP A 260 2.24 -15.57 1.38
CA TRP A 260 2.33 -14.72 2.57
C TRP A 260 2.18 -15.53 3.86
N GLN A 261 3.09 -15.35 4.82
CA GLN A 261 3.06 -15.97 6.17
C GLN A 261 2.83 -17.49 6.13
N GLY A 262 3.46 -18.18 5.19
CA GLY A 262 3.32 -19.64 5.01
C GLY A 262 2.03 -20.10 4.32
N ASN A 263 1.13 -19.18 3.95
CA ASN A 263 0.00 -19.44 3.05
C ASN A 263 0.44 -19.23 1.57
N PRO A 264 -0.10 -19.97 0.58
CA PRO A 264 -0.93 -21.17 0.73
C PRO A 264 -0.16 -22.29 1.40
N LYS A 265 -0.80 -23.08 2.27
CA LYS A 265 -0.15 -24.26 2.88
C LYS A 265 0.30 -25.26 1.82
N GLN A 266 1.39 -25.99 2.08
CA GLN A 266 1.93 -26.97 1.10
C GLN A 266 0.88 -27.99 0.66
N GLY A 267 0.07 -28.52 1.58
CA GLY A 267 -0.99 -29.48 1.23
C GLY A 267 -2.03 -28.94 0.25
N LEU A 268 -2.26 -27.62 0.21
CA LEU A 268 -3.13 -27.02 -0.81
C LEU A 268 -2.41 -27.00 -2.18
N LEU A 269 -1.13 -26.61 -2.19
CA LEU A 269 -0.31 -26.56 -3.40
C LEU A 269 -0.13 -27.93 -4.06
N ASP A 270 -0.06 -29.01 -3.26
CA ASP A 270 0.06 -30.39 -3.75
C ASP A 270 -1.15 -30.83 -4.59
N GLY A 271 -2.29 -30.15 -4.45
CA GLY A 271 -3.49 -30.36 -5.24
C GLY A 271 -3.46 -29.73 -6.64
N LEU A 272 -2.54 -28.80 -6.90
CA LEU A 272 -2.63 -27.87 -8.04
C LEU A 272 -1.79 -28.32 -9.25
N SER A 273 -2.30 -28.06 -10.45
CA SER A 273 -1.55 -28.21 -11.69
C SER A 273 -0.57 -27.05 -11.91
N PRO A 274 0.73 -27.31 -12.15
CA PRO A 274 1.73 -26.28 -12.46
C PRO A 274 1.44 -25.45 -13.72
N ALA A 275 0.56 -25.92 -14.61
CA ALA A 275 0.19 -25.18 -15.82
C ALA A 275 -0.83 -24.05 -15.55
N HIS A 276 -1.56 -24.14 -14.44
CA HIS A 276 -2.73 -23.31 -14.13
C HIS A 276 -2.61 -22.62 -12.78
N VAL A 277 -1.39 -22.37 -12.32
CA VAL A 277 -1.12 -21.66 -11.06
C VAL A 277 0.09 -20.74 -11.19
N LEU A 278 0.05 -19.61 -10.48
CA LEU A 278 1.15 -18.67 -10.34
C LEU A 278 1.21 -18.16 -8.90
N ILE A 279 2.33 -18.38 -8.22
CA ILE A 279 2.52 -17.93 -6.85
C ILE A 279 3.20 -16.57 -6.81
N LEU A 280 2.61 -15.60 -6.11
CA LEU A 280 3.20 -14.30 -5.83
C LEU A 280 4.00 -14.38 -4.52
N ASN A 281 5.31 -14.61 -4.57
CA ASN A 281 6.13 -14.67 -3.36
C ASN A 281 6.30 -13.26 -2.76
N MET A 282 5.44 -12.90 -1.81
CA MET A 282 5.50 -11.61 -1.12
C MET A 282 6.53 -11.64 0.00
N GLU A 283 6.64 -12.75 0.71
CA GLU A 283 7.64 -12.89 1.77
C GLU A 283 9.00 -13.24 1.16
N SER A 284 9.89 -12.29 1.27
CA SER A 284 11.01 -12.20 0.34
C SER A 284 12.09 -13.31 0.44
N ASP A 285 12.15 -14.07 1.55
CA ASP A 285 13.01 -15.25 1.71
C ASP A 285 12.24 -16.58 1.72
N ASP A 286 10.90 -16.55 1.55
CA ASP A 286 10.06 -17.73 1.71
C ASP A 286 10.26 -18.74 0.57
N TRP A 287 10.51 -18.26 -0.65
CA TRP A 287 10.74 -19.12 -1.82
C TRP A 287 11.87 -20.14 -1.62
N GLU A 288 12.95 -19.80 -0.89
CA GLU A 288 14.05 -20.75 -0.61
C GLU A 288 13.62 -21.80 0.40
N LYS A 289 12.98 -21.36 1.50
CA LYS A 289 12.46 -22.23 2.56
C LYS A 289 11.44 -23.22 2.00
N ARG A 290 10.63 -22.77 1.04
CA ARG A 290 9.60 -23.55 0.36
C ARG A 290 10.08 -24.26 -0.90
N LYS A 291 11.39 -24.28 -1.15
CA LYS A 291 12.03 -24.98 -2.28
C LYS A 291 11.41 -24.65 -3.64
N GLY A 292 11.15 -23.38 -3.90
CA GLY A 292 10.47 -22.91 -5.11
C GLY A 292 9.02 -23.38 -5.20
N PHE A 293 8.30 -23.39 -4.07
CA PHE A 293 6.89 -23.78 -3.95
C PHE A 293 6.60 -25.17 -4.54
N GLY A 294 7.47 -26.15 -4.26
CA GLY A 294 7.31 -27.51 -4.77
C GLY A 294 7.43 -27.62 -6.30
N GLY A 295 8.03 -26.63 -6.98
CA GLY A 295 8.20 -26.60 -8.42
C GLY A 295 7.05 -25.94 -9.19
N LEU A 296 6.12 -25.27 -8.50
CA LEU A 296 5.08 -24.44 -9.12
C LEU A 296 5.67 -23.12 -9.67
N PRO A 297 5.10 -22.52 -10.73
CA PRO A 297 5.53 -21.21 -11.22
C PRO A 297 5.35 -20.12 -10.15
N TRP A 298 6.37 -19.28 -9.98
CA TRP A 298 6.36 -18.24 -8.94
C TRP A 298 7.01 -16.93 -9.40
N ILE A 299 6.62 -15.82 -8.79
CA ILE A 299 7.18 -14.49 -8.98
C ILE A 299 7.95 -14.09 -7.73
N TRP A 300 9.17 -13.57 -7.90
CA TRP A 300 9.87 -12.91 -6.79
C TRP A 300 9.26 -11.52 -6.55
N GLY A 301 8.60 -11.36 -5.41
CA GLY A 301 7.95 -10.12 -5.03
C GLY A 301 8.80 -9.29 -4.07
N ALA A 302 8.75 -7.96 -4.25
CA ALA A 302 9.12 -7.02 -3.21
C ALA A 302 7.87 -6.49 -2.50
N ILE A 303 7.88 -6.60 -1.18
CA ILE A 303 6.96 -5.91 -0.28
C ILE A 303 7.80 -5.15 0.75
N ASN A 304 7.72 -3.82 0.69
CA ASN A 304 8.43 -2.90 1.55
C ASN A 304 7.51 -1.85 2.14
N ASP A 305 6.31 -1.67 1.59
CA ASP A 305 5.30 -0.75 2.10
C ASP A 305 4.13 -1.53 2.68
N TYR A 306 3.67 -1.07 3.84
CA TYR A 306 2.55 -1.61 4.61
C TYR A 306 1.70 -0.42 5.06
N GLY A 307 0.38 -0.50 4.84
CA GLY A 307 -0.59 0.54 5.14
C GLY A 307 -0.52 1.80 4.26
N ASP A 308 0.31 1.85 3.20
CA ASP A 308 0.75 3.09 2.54
C ASP A 308 1.33 4.10 3.56
N ASN A 309 2.06 3.58 4.55
CA ASN A 309 2.57 4.38 5.65
C ASN A 309 3.65 5.36 5.17
N THR A 310 3.53 6.63 5.56
CA THR A 310 4.51 7.64 5.17
C THR A 310 5.88 7.29 5.77
N GLY A 311 6.91 7.16 4.94
CA GLY A 311 8.27 6.81 5.40
C GLY A 311 9.29 6.77 4.27
N LEU A 312 10.57 6.85 4.61
CA LEU A 312 11.67 6.55 3.68
C LEU A 312 12.23 5.16 3.99
N PHE A 313 12.10 4.24 3.05
CA PHE A 313 12.52 2.83 3.18
C PHE A 313 12.64 2.16 1.82
N GLY A 314 13.32 1.00 1.75
CA GLY A 314 13.28 0.21 0.51
C GLY A 314 14.16 -1.03 0.43
N GLY A 315 15.30 -1.09 1.11
CA GLY A 315 16.22 -2.22 0.98
C GLY A 315 16.75 -2.39 -0.45
N LEU A 316 17.20 -1.29 -1.07
CA LEU A 316 17.66 -1.27 -2.47
C LEU A 316 18.79 -2.28 -2.78
N PRO A 317 19.79 -2.54 -1.89
CA PRO A 317 20.81 -3.55 -2.16
C PRO A 317 20.24 -4.94 -2.45
N ARG A 318 19.12 -5.26 -1.82
CA ARG A 318 18.46 -6.55 -1.97
C ARG A 318 17.71 -6.64 -3.29
N ILE A 319 16.96 -5.60 -3.65
CA ILE A 319 16.27 -5.50 -4.94
C ILE A 319 17.28 -5.54 -6.10
N ALA A 320 18.44 -4.91 -5.93
CA ALA A 320 19.51 -4.89 -6.94
C ALA A 320 20.13 -6.28 -7.22
N SER A 321 20.09 -7.19 -6.26
CA SER A 321 20.83 -8.47 -6.31
C SER A 321 19.94 -9.72 -6.38
N GLU A 322 18.86 -9.77 -5.59
CA GLU A 322 18.06 -10.98 -5.38
C GLU A 322 17.35 -11.49 -6.64
N PRO A 323 16.71 -10.66 -7.49
CA PRO A 323 16.09 -11.16 -8.72
C PRO A 323 17.08 -11.90 -9.63
N ALA A 324 18.32 -11.39 -9.71
CA ALA A 324 19.36 -12.03 -10.51
C ALA A 324 19.87 -13.31 -9.87
N ARG A 325 20.03 -13.33 -8.54
CA ARG A 325 20.44 -14.52 -7.77
C ARG A 325 19.40 -15.63 -7.89
N ALA A 326 18.14 -15.29 -7.64
CA ALA A 326 17.01 -16.22 -7.60
C ALA A 326 16.82 -16.95 -8.93
N ILE A 327 16.82 -16.24 -10.06
CA ILE A 327 16.59 -16.86 -11.38
C ILE A 327 17.76 -17.73 -11.85
N THR A 328 18.98 -17.48 -11.38
CA THR A 328 20.14 -18.35 -11.64
C THR A 328 20.32 -19.46 -10.60
N GLY A 329 19.52 -19.44 -9.54
CA GLY A 329 19.59 -20.39 -8.43
C GLY A 329 18.86 -21.72 -8.73
N PRO A 330 18.87 -22.66 -7.77
CA PRO A 330 18.32 -24.00 -7.96
C PRO A 330 16.81 -24.04 -8.26
N TYR A 331 16.07 -22.99 -7.87
CA TYR A 331 14.62 -22.88 -8.09
C TYR A 331 14.25 -21.92 -9.23
N GLY A 332 15.26 -21.36 -9.92
CA GLY A 332 15.08 -20.33 -10.95
C GLY A 332 14.36 -20.80 -12.21
N ALA A 333 14.39 -22.11 -12.52
CA ALA A 333 13.71 -22.68 -13.68
C ALA A 333 12.17 -22.51 -13.66
N ARG A 334 11.60 -22.28 -12.48
CA ARG A 334 10.17 -22.02 -12.28
C ARG A 334 9.87 -20.57 -11.86
N MET A 335 10.89 -19.72 -11.75
CA MET A 335 10.71 -18.30 -11.51
C MET A 335 10.16 -17.64 -12.77
N ALA A 336 8.87 -17.36 -12.78
CA ALA A 336 8.15 -16.79 -13.90
C ALA A 336 8.35 -15.26 -14.02
N GLY A 337 8.74 -14.59 -12.94
CA GLY A 337 8.83 -13.14 -12.97
C GLY A 337 9.33 -12.45 -11.71
N VAL A 338 9.24 -11.12 -11.75
CA VAL A 338 9.41 -10.22 -10.60
C VAL A 338 8.14 -9.41 -10.40
N GLY A 339 7.91 -8.87 -9.21
CA GLY A 339 6.76 -8.00 -8.97
C GLY A 339 6.89 -7.08 -7.78
N VAL A 340 6.07 -6.03 -7.77
CA VAL A 340 5.89 -5.13 -6.64
C VAL A 340 4.51 -5.38 -6.03
N LEU A 341 4.49 -5.74 -4.75
CA LEU A 341 3.28 -6.13 -4.00
C LEU A 341 3.09 -5.28 -2.74
N MET A 342 3.43 -3.99 -2.86
CA MET A 342 3.26 -3.00 -1.80
C MET A 342 1.80 -2.83 -1.41
N GLU A 343 1.53 -2.61 -0.12
CA GLU A 343 0.17 -2.30 0.32
C GLU A 343 -0.32 -0.93 -0.16
N GLY A 344 0.57 0.00 -0.47
CA GLY A 344 0.29 1.27 -1.14
C GLY A 344 1.38 1.69 -2.13
N THR A 345 1.07 2.64 -3.02
CA THR A 345 1.93 3.01 -4.15
C THR A 345 2.47 4.44 -4.11
N ASN A 346 2.04 5.26 -3.16
CA ASN A 346 2.30 6.71 -3.15
C ASN A 346 3.60 7.12 -2.44
N ASN A 347 4.62 6.28 -2.50
CA ASN A 347 5.86 6.49 -1.76
C ASN A 347 7.09 5.91 -2.47
N ASN A 348 8.29 6.28 -2.00
CA ASN A 348 9.59 5.68 -2.35
C ASN A 348 9.78 5.26 -3.83
N PRO A 349 9.60 6.17 -4.81
CA PRO A 349 9.59 5.82 -6.25
C PRO A 349 10.85 5.08 -6.71
N VAL A 350 12.01 5.35 -6.10
CA VAL A 350 13.28 4.64 -6.32
C VAL A 350 13.18 3.12 -6.19
N VAL A 351 12.33 2.62 -5.28
CA VAL A 351 12.13 1.19 -5.03
C VAL A 351 11.45 0.53 -6.24
N TYR A 352 10.41 1.17 -6.76
CA TYR A 352 9.63 0.69 -7.90
C TYR A 352 10.47 0.72 -9.17
N GLU A 353 11.15 1.84 -9.42
CA GLU A 353 11.97 2.02 -10.60
C GLU A 353 13.15 1.04 -10.63
N LEU A 354 13.81 0.80 -9.49
CA LEU A 354 14.91 -0.17 -9.41
C LEU A 354 14.44 -1.59 -9.70
N LEU A 355 13.32 -2.03 -9.11
CA LEU A 355 12.84 -3.39 -9.29
C LEU A 355 12.47 -3.66 -10.76
N PHE A 356 11.73 -2.74 -11.38
CA PHE A 356 11.32 -2.93 -12.76
C PHE A 356 12.49 -2.78 -13.74
N ASP A 357 13.49 -1.93 -13.46
CA ASP A 357 14.72 -1.90 -14.25
C ASP A 357 15.53 -3.21 -14.11
N ALA A 358 15.61 -3.78 -12.90
CA ALA A 358 16.28 -5.06 -12.66
C ALA A 358 15.69 -6.21 -13.49
N ALA A 359 14.39 -6.13 -13.84
CA ALA A 359 13.73 -7.09 -14.71
C ALA A 359 14.35 -7.15 -16.13
N TRP A 360 15.06 -6.11 -16.55
CA TRP A 360 15.68 -5.99 -17.87
C TRP A 360 17.20 -6.15 -17.83
N MET A 361 17.75 -6.58 -16.69
CA MET A 361 19.18 -6.80 -16.52
C MET A 361 19.52 -8.29 -16.43
N ASN A 362 20.62 -8.68 -17.09
CA ASN A 362 21.12 -10.06 -17.10
C ASN A 362 22.03 -10.37 -15.89
N LYS A 363 22.51 -9.34 -15.20
CA LYS A 363 23.40 -9.41 -14.04
C LYS A 363 22.77 -8.60 -12.89
N PRO A 364 23.24 -8.79 -11.64
CA PRO A 364 22.90 -7.87 -10.55
C PRO A 364 23.13 -6.41 -10.96
N VAL A 365 22.27 -5.52 -10.47
CA VAL A 365 22.37 -4.08 -10.72
C VAL A 365 23.54 -3.52 -9.92
N ASP A 366 24.43 -2.75 -10.55
CA ASP A 366 25.36 -1.90 -9.80
C ASP A 366 24.57 -0.74 -9.21
N LEU A 367 24.28 -0.82 -7.91
CA LEU A 367 23.40 0.14 -7.25
C LEU A 367 23.99 1.56 -7.22
N ARG A 368 25.31 1.71 -7.14
CA ARG A 368 25.94 3.05 -7.11
C ARG A 368 25.83 3.71 -8.47
N GLU A 369 26.15 2.98 -9.54
CA GLU A 369 26.02 3.49 -10.91
C GLU A 369 24.56 3.76 -11.27
N TRP A 370 23.66 2.84 -10.93
CA TRP A 370 22.24 3.00 -11.21
C TRP A 370 21.65 4.21 -10.48
N ILE A 371 22.05 4.47 -9.23
CA ILE A 371 21.59 5.66 -8.50
C ILE A 371 22.11 6.95 -9.10
N ARG A 372 23.34 6.98 -9.62
CA ARG A 372 23.85 8.15 -10.34
C ARG A 372 22.99 8.45 -11.57
N ASP A 373 22.62 7.42 -12.33
CA ASP A 373 21.72 7.59 -13.47
C ASP A 373 20.29 7.95 -13.03
N TYR A 374 19.86 7.42 -11.87
CA TYR A 374 18.58 7.74 -11.24
C TYR A 374 18.43 9.22 -10.98
N VAL A 375 19.41 9.81 -10.30
CA VAL A 375 19.45 11.23 -9.98
C VAL A 375 19.33 12.08 -11.24
N LYS A 376 20.10 11.74 -12.29
CA LYS A 376 20.12 12.48 -13.56
C LYS A 376 18.74 12.58 -14.19
N TRP A 377 18.06 11.46 -14.41
CA TRP A 377 16.76 11.54 -15.07
C TRP A 377 15.67 12.07 -14.12
N ARG A 378 15.86 11.98 -12.79
CA ARG A 378 14.82 12.37 -11.82
C ARG A 378 14.76 13.87 -11.69
N TYR A 379 15.92 14.50 -11.72
CA TYR A 379 16.05 15.94 -11.56
C TYR A 379 16.52 16.64 -12.82
N GLY A 380 16.76 15.90 -13.92
CA GLY A 380 17.23 16.46 -15.19
C GLY A 380 18.71 16.86 -15.21
N GLU A 381 19.40 16.78 -14.07
CA GLU A 381 20.83 17.06 -13.91
C GLU A 381 21.40 16.28 -12.71
N ASP A 382 22.72 16.06 -12.71
CA ASP A 382 23.49 15.59 -11.58
C ASP A 382 24.45 16.67 -11.08
N THR A 383 24.60 16.77 -9.76
CA THR A 383 25.73 17.50 -9.16
C THR A 383 26.40 16.71 -8.07
N PRO A 384 27.66 17.04 -7.72
CA PRO A 384 28.37 16.37 -6.65
C PRO A 384 27.60 16.34 -5.33
N GLU A 385 26.84 17.39 -5.01
CA GLU A 385 26.04 17.49 -3.78
C GLU A 385 24.84 16.53 -3.82
N LEU A 386 24.11 16.46 -4.94
CA LEU A 386 22.99 15.53 -5.11
C LEU A 386 23.48 14.08 -5.11
N GLU A 387 24.57 13.80 -5.81
CA GLU A 387 25.17 12.47 -5.84
C GLU A 387 25.59 12.06 -4.43
N HIS A 388 26.29 12.94 -3.70
CA HIS A 388 26.69 12.70 -2.32
C HIS A 388 25.48 12.44 -1.42
N ALA A 389 24.44 13.28 -1.49
CA ALA A 389 23.21 13.10 -0.74
C ALA A 389 22.59 11.71 -0.97
N TRP A 390 22.47 11.29 -2.23
CA TRP A 390 21.91 9.98 -2.56
C TRP A 390 22.78 8.81 -2.12
N GLN A 391 24.11 8.94 -2.12
CA GLN A 391 24.99 7.94 -1.51
C GLN A 391 24.75 7.83 0.01
N LEU A 392 24.55 8.95 0.71
CA LEU A 392 24.20 8.93 2.13
C LEU A 392 22.82 8.27 2.37
N LEU A 393 21.85 8.47 1.47
CA LEU A 393 20.54 7.79 1.54
C LEU A 393 20.65 6.27 1.34
N LEU A 394 21.55 5.81 0.47
CA LEU A 394 21.86 4.37 0.31
C LEU A 394 22.44 3.74 1.56
N GLU A 395 23.15 4.51 2.36
CA GLU A 395 23.76 4.06 3.61
C GLU A 395 22.82 4.16 4.82
N THR A 396 21.69 4.86 4.67
CA THR A 396 20.70 5.13 5.72
C THR A 396 19.35 4.51 5.38
N VAL A 397 18.37 5.33 4.98
CA VAL A 397 16.96 4.96 4.78
C VAL A 397 16.74 3.87 3.73
N TYR A 398 17.60 3.78 2.71
CA TYR A 398 17.47 2.79 1.63
C TYR A 398 18.34 1.54 1.81
N LYS A 399 19.12 1.47 2.90
CA LYS A 399 20.02 0.34 3.18
C LYS A 399 19.28 -0.97 3.46
N SER A 400 18.15 -0.89 4.16
CA SER A 400 17.33 -2.06 4.52
C SER A 400 15.84 -1.80 4.30
N SER A 401 15.03 -2.84 4.41
CA SER A 401 13.56 -2.74 4.34
C SER A 401 12.92 -2.31 5.67
N ALA A 402 13.73 -1.96 6.68
CA ALA A 402 13.22 -1.51 7.98
C ALA A 402 12.53 -0.15 7.85
N ARG A 403 11.43 0.02 8.58
CA ARG A 403 10.51 1.17 8.52
C ARG A 403 10.29 1.72 9.91
N PRO A 404 11.08 2.71 10.36
CA PRO A 404 10.83 3.34 11.65
C PRO A 404 9.52 4.13 11.59
N GLU A 405 8.55 3.75 12.43
CA GLU A 405 7.27 4.46 12.54
C GLU A 405 7.41 5.75 13.36
N PRO A 406 6.88 6.88 12.87
CA PRO A 406 7.05 8.18 13.47
C PRO A 406 6.28 8.30 14.78
N ILE A 407 6.95 8.74 15.85
CA ILE A 407 6.31 8.86 17.17
C ILE A 407 5.12 9.83 17.14
N PHE A 408 5.12 10.84 16.26
CA PHE A 408 3.98 11.74 16.10
C PHE A 408 2.66 10.99 15.85
N CYS A 409 2.70 9.89 15.10
CA CYS A 409 1.52 9.12 14.75
C CYS A 409 1.08 8.11 15.84
N ALA A 410 1.87 7.90 16.90
CA ALA A 410 1.54 6.91 17.92
C ALA A 410 0.42 7.40 18.84
N ARG A 411 -0.40 6.47 19.35
CA ARG A 411 -1.21 6.74 20.54
C ARG A 411 -0.27 7.00 21.72
N PRO A 412 -0.35 8.16 22.41
CA PRO A 412 0.65 8.56 23.39
C PRO A 412 0.73 7.63 24.61
N SER A 413 1.94 7.37 25.08
CA SER A 413 2.21 6.69 26.35
C SER A 413 3.64 7.01 26.83
N LEU A 414 3.98 6.60 28.05
CA LEU A 414 5.35 6.71 28.58
C LEU A 414 6.33 5.66 28.00
N ALA A 415 5.86 4.74 27.15
CA ALA A 415 6.65 3.62 26.63
C ALA A 415 6.30 3.30 25.17
N VAL A 416 6.15 4.32 24.33
CA VAL A 416 5.91 4.17 22.89
C VAL A 416 7.10 3.47 22.25
N LYS A 417 6.81 2.38 21.53
CA LYS A 417 7.80 1.60 20.77
C LYS A 417 7.38 1.37 19.32
N ARG A 418 6.15 1.74 18.98
CA ARG A 418 5.45 1.51 17.72
C ARG A 418 4.21 2.38 17.65
N VAL A 419 3.77 2.67 16.43
CA VAL A 419 2.49 3.29 16.08
C VAL A 419 1.44 2.21 15.88
N SER A 420 1.71 1.26 14.97
CA SER A 420 0.84 0.13 14.67
C SER A 420 1.24 -1.13 15.44
N THR A 421 0.36 -2.14 15.50
CA THR A 421 0.59 -3.37 16.27
C THR A 421 1.82 -4.16 15.81
N TRP A 422 2.07 -4.25 14.50
CA TRP A 422 3.18 -5.00 13.91
C TRP A 422 4.37 -4.13 13.49
N GLY A 423 4.32 -2.83 13.78
CA GLY A 423 5.37 -1.89 13.45
C GLY A 423 6.45 -1.71 14.52
N SER A 424 7.36 -0.78 14.26
CA SER A 424 8.43 -0.41 15.19
C SER A 424 8.88 1.02 14.95
N SER A 425 9.03 1.81 16.02
CA SER A 425 9.62 3.15 15.98
C SER A 425 11.16 3.15 16.09
N LYS A 426 11.81 1.98 16.04
CA LYS A 426 13.27 1.89 16.14
C LYS A 426 13.93 2.34 14.84
N VAL A 427 14.74 3.40 14.90
CA VAL A 427 15.54 3.87 13.77
C VAL A 427 16.77 2.95 13.56
N PRO A 428 16.93 2.34 12.37
CA PRO A 428 17.99 1.34 12.11
C PRO A 428 19.23 1.93 11.40
N TYR A 429 19.36 3.25 11.34
CA TYR A 429 20.43 3.96 10.64
C TYR A 429 20.93 5.15 11.46
N ASP A 430 22.03 5.75 11.03
CA ASP A 430 22.58 6.96 11.62
C ASP A 430 21.75 8.19 11.24
N GLU A 431 21.09 8.80 12.23
CA GLU A 431 20.21 9.96 12.05
C GLU A 431 20.97 11.23 11.67
N ALA A 432 22.19 11.42 12.18
CA ALA A 432 23.03 12.56 11.82
C ALA A 432 23.46 12.49 10.35
N LYS A 433 23.71 11.27 9.86
CA LYS A 433 24.01 11.01 8.44
C LYS A 433 22.82 11.28 7.52
N LEU A 434 21.60 10.95 7.96
CA LEU A 434 20.39 11.32 7.22
C LEU A 434 20.19 12.83 7.17
N GLU A 435 20.46 13.53 8.26
CA GLU A 435 20.39 15.00 8.32
C GLU A 435 21.45 15.66 7.43
N GLU A 436 22.66 15.07 7.33
CA GLU A 436 23.67 15.45 6.36
C GLU A 436 23.17 15.24 4.92
N ALA A 437 22.56 14.10 4.62
CA ALA A 437 21.96 13.83 3.31
C ALA A 437 20.92 14.91 2.94
N ALA A 438 20.07 15.31 3.89
CA ALA A 438 19.09 16.38 3.70
C ALA A 438 19.75 17.74 3.41
N ARG A 439 20.83 18.09 4.15
CA ARG A 439 21.60 19.32 3.89
C ARG A 439 22.22 19.33 2.50
N GLU A 440 22.89 18.25 2.12
CA GLU A 440 23.52 18.12 0.79
C GLU A 440 22.47 18.16 -0.32
N PHE A 441 21.35 17.45 -0.14
CA PHE A 441 20.25 17.42 -1.10
C PHE A 441 19.69 18.83 -1.37
N LEU A 442 19.44 19.59 -0.31
CA LEU A 442 18.83 20.93 -0.41
C LEU A 442 19.76 22.00 -1.00
N LYS A 443 21.06 21.74 -1.18
CA LYS A 443 21.96 22.63 -1.94
C LYS A 443 21.54 22.77 -3.41
N GLY A 444 20.73 21.84 -3.92
CA GLY A 444 20.05 22.00 -5.21
C GLY A 444 19.20 23.27 -5.30
N GLY A 445 18.63 23.72 -4.16
CA GLY A 445 18.06 25.06 -3.95
C GLY A 445 17.15 25.58 -5.08
N ASP A 446 17.29 26.87 -5.38
CA ASP A 446 16.51 27.56 -6.42
C ASP A 446 16.74 26.98 -7.84
N ARG A 447 17.87 26.30 -8.08
CA ARG A 447 18.18 25.69 -9.39
C ARG A 447 17.23 24.54 -9.73
N LEU A 448 16.94 23.68 -8.77
CA LEU A 448 16.07 22.51 -8.92
C LEU A 448 14.63 22.75 -8.45
N ARG A 449 14.35 23.93 -7.87
CA ARG A 449 13.05 24.31 -7.30
C ARG A 449 11.87 24.16 -8.26
N GLY A 450 12.09 24.29 -9.57
CA GLY A 450 11.03 24.13 -10.58
C GLY A 450 10.68 22.67 -10.92
N ILE A 451 11.40 21.69 -10.37
CA ILE A 451 11.26 20.28 -10.76
C ILE A 451 10.41 19.56 -9.72
N ASP A 452 9.28 19.05 -10.17
CA ASP A 452 8.26 18.43 -9.31
C ASP A 452 8.81 17.22 -8.52
N ALA A 453 9.64 16.37 -9.14
CA ALA A 453 10.31 15.28 -8.44
C ALA A 453 11.28 15.76 -7.33
N TYR A 454 12.00 16.86 -7.55
CA TYR A 454 12.89 17.43 -6.53
C TYR A 454 12.10 18.06 -5.38
N GLN A 455 10.98 18.72 -5.68
CA GLN A 455 10.07 19.26 -4.67
C GLN A 455 9.50 18.16 -3.75
N TYR A 456 9.04 17.05 -4.33
CA TYR A 456 8.52 15.91 -3.56
C TYR A 456 9.61 15.34 -2.66
N ASP A 457 10.79 15.02 -3.20
CA ASP A 457 11.88 14.40 -2.44
C ASP A 457 12.42 15.33 -1.35
N ALA A 458 12.55 16.64 -1.62
CA ALA A 458 13.00 17.62 -0.63
C ALA A 458 12.07 17.65 0.60
N VAL A 459 10.76 17.71 0.36
CA VAL A 459 9.74 17.70 1.42
C VAL A 459 9.76 16.36 2.17
N ASN A 460 9.79 15.25 1.44
CA ASN A 460 9.72 13.93 2.03
C ASN A 460 10.96 13.60 2.90
N LEU A 461 12.14 14.05 2.47
CA LEU A 461 13.40 13.89 3.18
C LEU A 461 13.45 14.74 4.45
N VAL A 462 13.08 16.02 4.38
CA VAL A 462 13.07 16.87 5.59
C VAL A 462 11.97 16.43 6.56
N ARG A 463 10.83 15.94 6.06
CA ARG A 463 9.80 15.29 6.88
C ARG A 463 10.42 14.16 7.70
N GLN A 464 11.13 13.21 7.08
CA GLN A 464 11.76 12.10 7.80
C GLN A 464 12.77 12.58 8.87
N VAL A 465 13.50 13.67 8.60
CA VAL A 465 14.40 14.28 9.60
C VAL A 465 13.60 14.86 10.79
N LEU A 466 12.46 15.52 10.54
CA LEU A 466 11.59 16.04 11.60
C LEU A 466 10.99 14.90 12.44
N SER A 467 10.52 13.83 11.81
CA SER A 467 9.98 12.64 12.50
C SER A 467 11.02 12.01 13.44
N ASN A 468 12.27 11.90 12.98
CA ASN A 468 13.40 11.41 13.78
C ASN A 468 13.66 12.30 15.01
N ARG A 469 13.74 13.63 14.80
CA ARG A 469 13.89 14.61 15.91
C ARG A 469 12.71 14.59 16.88
N GLY A 470 11.51 14.29 16.39
CA GLY A 470 10.33 14.04 17.22
C GLY A 470 10.53 12.89 18.20
N GLY A 471 11.19 11.81 17.76
CA GLY A 471 11.55 10.69 18.61
C GLY A 471 12.56 11.06 19.70
N GLU A 472 13.59 11.83 19.36
CA GLU A 472 14.53 12.37 20.35
C GLU A 472 13.83 13.24 21.41
N ALA A 473 12.97 14.17 20.98
CA ALA A 473 12.22 15.06 21.87
C ALA A 473 11.26 14.27 22.79
N TYR A 474 10.60 13.24 22.27
CA TYR A 474 9.78 12.32 23.06
C TYR A 474 10.59 11.61 24.16
N HIS A 475 11.77 11.08 23.83
CA HIS A 475 12.61 10.41 24.82
C HIS A 475 13.09 11.37 25.91
N LYS A 476 13.54 12.58 25.55
CA LYS A 476 13.87 13.64 26.52
C LYS A 476 12.69 13.96 27.43
N MET A 477 11.48 14.09 26.87
CA MET A 477 10.26 14.37 27.62
C MET A 477 9.93 13.26 28.63
N VAL A 478 10.01 11.99 28.23
CA VAL A 478 9.79 10.85 29.14
C VAL A 478 10.84 10.78 30.24
N THR A 479 12.12 10.98 29.90
CA THR A 479 13.20 11.00 30.89
C THR A 479 13.02 12.13 31.91
N ALA A 480 12.69 13.34 31.46
CA ALA A 480 12.45 14.47 32.36
C ALA A 480 11.23 14.24 33.27
N TYR A 481 10.14 13.66 32.73
CA TYR A 481 8.98 13.28 33.51
C TYR A 481 9.34 12.27 34.62
N GLN A 482 10.08 11.22 34.27
CA GLN A 482 10.52 10.19 35.23
C GLN A 482 11.47 10.73 36.30
N ALA A 483 12.29 11.74 35.95
CA ALA A 483 13.18 12.42 36.88
C ALA A 483 12.50 13.50 37.73
N HIS A 484 11.18 13.72 37.56
CA HIS A 484 10.43 14.84 38.14
C HIS A 484 11.03 16.22 37.79
N ASP A 485 11.74 16.34 36.66
CA ASP A 485 12.30 17.59 36.16
C ASP A 485 11.23 18.38 35.39
N VAL A 486 10.58 19.31 36.08
CA VAL A 486 9.52 20.15 35.51
C VAL A 486 10.04 21.03 34.37
N ALA A 487 11.26 21.56 34.49
CA ALA A 487 11.82 22.47 33.50
C ALA A 487 12.23 21.71 32.23
N GLY A 488 12.92 20.58 32.39
CA GLY A 488 13.28 19.69 31.29
C GLY A 488 12.05 19.12 30.58
N PHE A 489 11.01 18.75 31.34
CA PHE A 489 9.75 18.26 30.76
C PHE A 489 9.08 19.34 29.91
N GLU A 490 8.97 20.57 30.41
CA GLU A 490 8.34 21.66 29.68
C GLU A 490 9.11 22.04 28.41
N ALA A 491 10.44 22.05 28.47
CA ALA A 491 11.28 22.30 27.30
C ALA A 491 11.11 21.21 26.23
N ALA A 492 11.19 19.93 26.61
CA ALA A 492 11.03 18.81 25.69
C ALA A 492 9.60 18.71 25.13
N ARG A 493 8.58 19.02 25.94
CA ARG A 493 7.17 19.13 25.51
C ARG A 493 7.02 20.20 24.43
N GLN A 494 7.55 21.40 24.65
CA GLN A 494 7.48 22.49 23.67
C GLN A 494 8.24 22.14 22.39
N GLU A 495 9.40 21.50 22.50
CA GLU A 495 10.18 21.01 21.36
C GLU A 495 9.35 20.02 20.53
N PHE A 496 8.78 19.00 21.17
CA PHE A 496 7.98 17.96 20.51
C PHE A 496 6.77 18.55 19.77
N LEU A 497 5.94 19.35 20.44
CA LEU A 497 4.74 19.95 19.83
C LEU A 497 5.12 20.90 18.67
N LYS A 498 6.21 21.66 18.81
CA LYS A 498 6.69 22.54 17.75
C LYS A 498 7.19 21.76 16.53
N LEU A 499 7.83 20.61 16.72
CA LEU A 499 8.25 19.74 15.62
C LEU A 499 7.03 19.18 14.87
N THR A 500 6.00 18.71 15.58
CA THR A 500 4.73 18.26 14.96
C THR A 500 4.10 19.35 14.09
N CYS A 501 4.00 20.58 14.60
CA CYS A 501 3.45 21.71 13.85
C CYS A 501 4.34 22.13 12.66
N ALA A 502 5.66 22.02 12.81
CA ALA A 502 6.60 22.31 11.73
C ALA A 502 6.48 21.29 10.59
N GLU A 503 6.30 20.02 10.93
CA GLU A 503 6.08 18.96 9.95
C GLU A 503 4.73 19.13 9.22
N ASP A 504 3.63 19.40 9.93
CA ASP A 504 2.34 19.72 9.29
C ASP A 504 2.47 20.91 8.31
N SER A 505 3.19 21.96 8.72
CA SER A 505 3.44 23.15 7.91
C SER A 505 4.33 22.88 6.70
N LEU A 506 5.24 21.92 6.78
CA LEU A 506 6.04 21.46 5.65
C LEU A 506 5.18 20.66 4.67
N LEU A 507 4.37 19.74 5.18
CA LEU A 507 3.60 18.79 4.38
C LEU A 507 2.48 19.43 3.56
N ARG A 508 1.89 20.54 4.03
CA ARG A 508 0.90 21.33 3.25
C ARG A 508 1.44 21.94 1.96
N THR A 509 2.75 21.83 1.69
CA THR A 509 3.35 22.31 0.44
C THR A 509 3.21 21.31 -0.71
N ARG A 510 2.75 20.07 -0.45
CA ARG A 510 2.67 18.99 -1.44
C ARG A 510 1.35 18.25 -1.33
N ARG A 511 0.67 18.01 -2.47
CA ARG A 511 -0.66 17.39 -2.52
C ARG A 511 -0.67 15.97 -1.98
N GLU A 512 0.45 15.27 -2.14
CA GLU A 512 0.66 13.88 -1.70
C GLU A 512 0.65 13.73 -0.18
N PHE A 513 0.84 14.82 0.57
CA PHE A 513 0.92 14.82 2.03
C PHE A 513 -0.20 15.63 2.68
N MET A 514 -1.38 15.72 2.06
CA MET A 514 -2.49 16.53 2.54
C MET A 514 -3.74 15.67 2.77
N LEU A 515 -4.29 15.71 3.99
CA LEU A 515 -5.53 14.99 4.30
C LEU A 515 -6.71 15.42 3.41
N GLY A 516 -6.77 16.70 3.04
CA GLY A 516 -7.86 17.23 2.23
C GLY A 516 -7.95 16.61 0.84
N THR A 517 -6.83 16.23 0.22
CA THR A 517 -6.85 15.58 -1.11
C THR A 517 -7.50 14.21 -1.04
N TRP A 518 -7.16 13.41 -0.02
CA TRP A 518 -7.77 12.11 0.27
C TRP A 518 -9.27 12.21 0.55
N LEU A 519 -9.68 13.11 1.45
CA LEU A 519 -11.10 13.28 1.81
C LEU A 519 -11.93 13.86 0.67
N ALA A 520 -11.35 14.70 -0.19
CA ALA A 520 -12.01 15.22 -1.37
C ALA A 520 -12.27 14.11 -2.40
N ALA A 521 -11.30 13.21 -2.64
CA ALA A 521 -11.47 12.05 -3.50
C ALA A 521 -12.58 11.12 -2.97
N ALA A 522 -12.59 10.86 -1.65
CA ALA A 522 -13.65 10.06 -1.03
C ALA A 522 -15.04 10.69 -1.22
N LYS A 523 -15.18 12.00 -0.96
CA LYS A 523 -16.43 12.73 -1.20
C LYS A 523 -16.85 12.76 -2.68
N ALA A 524 -15.91 12.67 -3.61
CA ALA A 524 -16.23 12.67 -5.05
C ALA A 524 -16.87 11.35 -5.52
N MET A 525 -16.67 10.25 -4.79
CA MET A 525 -17.29 8.95 -5.10
C MET A 525 -18.81 8.93 -4.86
N GLY A 526 -19.32 9.75 -3.93
CA GLY A 526 -20.76 9.79 -3.62
C GLY A 526 -21.52 10.83 -4.44
N HIS A 527 -22.75 10.50 -4.86
CA HIS A 527 -23.63 11.43 -5.59
C HIS A 527 -24.60 12.15 -4.65
N THR A 528 -25.03 11.47 -3.60
CA THR A 528 -25.91 12.03 -2.56
C THR A 528 -25.12 12.45 -1.32
N LYS A 529 -25.69 13.31 -0.47
CA LYS A 529 -25.07 13.68 0.82
C LYS A 529 -24.78 12.44 1.70
N ALA A 530 -25.64 11.43 1.67
CA ALA A 530 -25.46 10.21 2.42
C ALA A 530 -24.26 9.39 1.91
N GLU A 531 -24.14 9.20 0.60
CA GLU A 531 -23.01 8.49 -0.01
C GLU A 531 -21.69 9.23 0.23
N LYS A 532 -21.67 10.56 0.11
CA LYS A 532 -20.49 11.38 0.41
C LYS A 532 -20.05 11.25 1.86
N ASN A 533 -21.00 11.30 2.78
CA ASN A 533 -20.73 11.11 4.22
C ASN A 533 -20.21 9.71 4.52
N LEU A 534 -20.76 8.67 3.88
CA LEU A 534 -20.31 7.29 4.01
C LEU A 534 -18.86 7.14 3.54
N CYS A 535 -18.55 7.65 2.35
CA CYS A 535 -17.20 7.57 1.79
C CYS A 535 -16.19 8.36 2.63
N GLU A 536 -16.54 9.57 3.08
CA GLU A 536 -15.68 10.36 3.96
C GLU A 536 -15.42 9.65 5.30
N LYS A 537 -16.46 9.06 5.92
CA LYS A 537 -16.28 8.25 7.14
C LYS A 537 -15.32 7.09 6.88
N ASN A 538 -15.54 6.31 5.83
CA ASN A 538 -14.65 5.22 5.42
C ASN A 538 -13.20 5.69 5.24
N ALA A 539 -13.01 6.84 4.58
CA ALA A 539 -11.70 7.43 4.32
C ALA A 539 -10.97 7.85 5.61
N ARG A 540 -11.70 8.43 6.57
CA ARG A 540 -11.18 8.82 7.88
C ARG A 540 -10.86 7.61 8.75
N THR A 541 -11.77 6.65 8.82
CA THR A 541 -11.63 5.44 9.64
C THR A 541 -10.43 4.61 9.18
N LEU A 542 -10.27 4.37 7.88
CA LEU A 542 -9.18 3.53 7.35
C LEU A 542 -7.78 4.00 7.79
N ILE A 543 -7.51 5.31 7.78
CA ILE A 543 -6.19 5.87 8.10
C ILE A 543 -6.00 6.20 9.59
N THR A 544 -6.98 5.86 10.44
CA THR A 544 -6.95 6.11 11.89
C THR A 544 -7.16 4.80 12.65
N TYR A 545 -8.30 4.59 13.31
CA TYR A 545 -8.52 3.39 14.11
C TYR A 545 -8.85 2.13 13.29
N TRP A 546 -9.05 2.27 11.98
CA TRP A 546 -9.30 1.24 10.96
C TRP A 546 -10.62 0.46 11.12
N GLY A 547 -10.88 -0.05 12.31
CA GLY A 547 -12.07 -0.79 12.72
C GLY A 547 -11.72 -2.09 13.46
N PRO A 548 -12.71 -2.83 13.99
CA PRO A 548 -14.11 -2.44 14.08
C PRO A 548 -14.28 -1.30 15.10
N ASP A 549 -15.51 -0.85 15.35
CA ASP A 549 -15.84 0.15 16.39
C ASP A 549 -15.67 -0.44 17.80
N ASP A 550 -14.45 -0.85 18.12
CA ASP A 550 -14.03 -1.46 19.38
C ASP A 550 -12.73 -0.78 19.86
N PRO A 551 -12.68 -0.24 21.10
CA PRO A 551 -11.47 0.34 21.66
C PRO A 551 -10.28 -0.64 21.74
N ALA A 552 -10.54 -1.95 21.72
CA ALA A 552 -9.54 -3.00 21.77
C ALA A 552 -8.94 -3.38 20.40
N THR A 553 -9.42 -2.80 19.29
CA THR A 553 -8.93 -3.14 17.94
C THR A 553 -7.41 -3.07 17.84
N ASP A 554 -6.82 -4.13 17.30
CA ASP A 554 -5.39 -4.33 17.09
C ASP A 554 -4.91 -3.77 15.74
N VAL A 555 -5.79 -3.32 14.87
CA VAL A 555 -5.45 -2.67 13.59
C VAL A 555 -5.48 -1.13 13.65
N ARG A 556 -5.65 -0.57 14.87
CA ARG A 556 -5.55 0.87 15.10
C ARG A 556 -4.22 1.43 14.62
N ASP A 557 -4.30 2.59 13.97
CA ASP A 557 -3.19 3.36 13.41
C ASP A 557 -2.34 2.53 12.43
N TYR A 558 -2.84 1.40 11.91
CA TYR A 558 -2.07 0.54 10.99
C TYR A 558 -1.66 1.28 9.71
N ALA A 559 -2.61 2.04 9.16
CA ALA A 559 -2.44 2.83 7.95
C ALA A 559 -2.23 4.33 8.27
N TYR A 560 -1.47 4.63 9.32
CA TYR A 560 -1.16 6.01 9.70
C TYR A 560 -0.57 6.81 8.54
N LYS A 561 -0.72 8.14 8.60
CA LYS A 561 -0.16 9.05 7.59
C LYS A 561 0.44 10.27 8.27
N GLU A 562 1.68 10.62 7.92
CA GLU A 562 2.19 11.97 8.19
C GLU A 562 1.64 12.90 7.10
N TRP A 563 0.40 13.35 7.29
CA TRP A 563 -0.31 14.27 6.39
C TRP A 563 -0.68 15.56 7.12
N SER A 564 -0.53 16.69 6.43
CA SER A 564 -1.04 17.96 6.91
C SER A 564 -2.56 17.90 7.09
N GLY A 565 -3.04 18.48 8.19
CA GLY A 565 -4.41 18.36 8.67
C GLY A 565 -4.63 17.14 9.55
N LEU A 566 -4.05 15.97 9.22
CA LEU A 566 -4.13 14.79 10.08
C LEU A 566 -3.17 14.93 11.28
N LEU A 567 -1.97 15.45 11.05
CA LEU A 567 -1.05 15.83 12.13
C LEU A 567 -1.68 16.88 13.05
N GLU A 568 -2.22 17.97 12.48
CA GLU A 568 -2.84 19.07 13.24
C GLU A 568 -4.11 18.66 14.01
N ASP A 569 -5.05 17.93 13.40
CA ASP A 569 -6.38 17.72 13.99
C ASP A 569 -6.62 16.33 14.61
N TYR A 570 -5.74 15.36 14.35
CA TYR A 570 -5.86 14.01 14.91
C TYR A 570 -4.68 13.65 15.82
N TYR A 571 -3.45 13.75 15.32
CA TYR A 571 -2.27 13.32 16.09
C TYR A 571 -1.88 14.31 17.19
N LEU A 572 -1.79 15.59 16.87
CA LEU A 572 -1.41 16.64 17.82
C LEU A 572 -2.34 16.70 19.04
N PRO A 573 -3.70 16.68 18.90
CA PRO A 573 -4.58 16.70 20.06
C PRO A 573 -4.41 15.48 20.97
N ARG A 574 -4.08 14.29 20.42
CA ARG A 574 -3.75 13.12 21.25
C ARG A 574 -2.54 13.43 22.14
N TRP A 575 -1.48 13.97 21.55
CA TRP A 575 -0.27 14.35 22.28
C TRP A 575 -0.52 15.48 23.28
N GLU A 576 -1.32 16.49 22.94
CA GLU A 576 -1.69 17.58 23.87
C GLU A 576 -2.41 17.05 25.11
N MET A 577 -3.43 16.20 24.93
CA MET A 577 -4.13 15.54 26.06
C MET A 577 -3.15 14.81 26.97
N PHE A 578 -2.18 14.09 26.40
CA PHE A 578 -1.18 13.34 27.13
C PHE A 578 -0.22 14.25 27.92
N VAL A 579 0.39 15.23 27.27
CA VAL A 579 1.41 16.08 27.92
C VAL A 579 0.80 17.05 28.92
N GLU A 580 -0.47 17.45 28.75
CA GLU A 580 -1.22 18.21 29.74
C GLU A 580 -1.47 17.39 31.01
N ASP A 581 -1.87 16.12 30.87
CA ASP A 581 -2.04 15.20 32.01
C ASP A 581 -0.72 15.00 32.76
N LEU A 582 0.36 14.67 32.04
CA LEU A 582 1.68 14.51 32.64
C LEU A 582 2.15 15.80 33.35
N GLY A 583 1.99 16.95 32.71
CA GLY A 583 2.34 18.25 33.30
C GLY A 583 1.49 18.60 34.52
N ALA A 584 0.23 18.15 34.59
CA ALA A 584 -0.61 18.31 35.77
C ALA A 584 -0.10 17.43 36.93
N ARG A 585 0.20 16.15 36.66
CA ARG A 585 0.74 15.21 37.64
C ARG A 585 2.08 15.66 38.22
N LEU A 586 2.99 16.17 37.37
CA LEU A 586 4.27 16.73 37.82
C LEU A 586 4.12 17.91 38.79
N ARG A 587 3.04 18.69 38.66
CA ARG A 587 2.72 19.82 39.55
C ARG A 587 1.83 19.42 40.72
N GLY A 588 1.70 18.13 41.02
CA GLY A 588 0.92 17.61 42.15
C GLY A 588 -0.60 17.67 41.97
N ARG A 589 -1.09 17.87 40.74
CA ARG A 589 -2.54 17.84 40.44
C ARG A 589 -2.97 16.41 40.10
N PRO A 590 -4.24 16.04 40.37
CA PRO A 590 -4.77 14.73 39.98
C PRO A 590 -4.70 14.57 38.46
N GLY A 591 -4.33 13.38 38.02
CA GLY A 591 -4.33 13.04 36.60
C GLY A 591 -5.75 12.87 36.06
N ARG A 592 -5.87 12.97 34.73
CA ARG A 592 -7.09 12.74 33.96
C ARG A 592 -7.00 11.38 33.26
N GLU A 593 -8.11 10.65 33.25
CA GLU A 593 -8.26 9.50 32.38
C GLU A 593 -8.53 9.99 30.95
N ILE A 594 -7.75 9.50 29.98
CA ILE A 594 -7.86 9.91 28.58
C ILE A 594 -8.50 8.79 27.79
N ASN A 595 -9.72 9.01 27.30
CA ASN A 595 -10.39 8.09 26.39
C ASN A 595 -9.99 8.40 24.93
N TYR A 596 -8.87 7.85 24.50
CA TYR A 596 -8.39 8.06 23.13
C TYR A 596 -9.37 7.53 22.08
N PHE A 597 -9.97 6.35 22.30
CA PHE A 597 -10.86 5.76 21.30
C PHE A 597 -12.10 6.62 21.04
N GLU A 598 -12.70 7.19 22.09
CA GLU A 598 -13.84 8.11 21.91
C GLU A 598 -13.47 9.35 21.10
N PHE A 599 -12.30 9.94 21.36
CA PHE A 599 -11.77 11.05 20.55
C PHE A 599 -11.57 10.62 19.09
N GLU A 600 -10.88 9.50 18.88
CA GLU A 600 -10.51 8.99 17.55
C GLU A 600 -11.75 8.63 16.73
N HIS A 601 -12.71 7.91 17.33
CA HIS A 601 -13.98 7.57 16.71
C HIS A 601 -14.78 8.82 16.36
N ARG A 602 -14.90 9.78 17.30
CA ARG A 602 -15.61 11.05 17.05
C ARG A 602 -14.99 11.82 15.88
N TRP A 603 -13.66 11.86 15.78
CA TRP A 603 -12.98 12.53 14.67
C TRP A 603 -13.37 11.96 13.30
N THR A 604 -13.64 10.66 13.20
CA THR A 604 -14.13 10.05 11.94
C THR A 604 -15.56 10.45 11.58
N GLU A 605 -16.35 10.91 12.55
CA GLU A 605 -17.70 11.42 12.33
C GLU A 605 -17.75 12.92 12.03
N GLU A 606 -16.62 13.61 12.17
CA GLU A 606 -16.51 15.02 11.81
C GLU A 606 -16.59 15.23 10.30
N ARG A 607 -17.03 16.42 9.91
CA ARG A 607 -17.15 16.86 8.51
C ARG A 607 -16.41 18.18 8.27
N LYS A 608 -15.29 18.37 8.99
CA LYS A 608 -14.39 19.51 8.80
C LYS A 608 -13.80 19.44 7.39
N ASP A 609 -13.87 20.55 6.65
CA ASP A 609 -13.20 20.68 5.36
C ASP A 609 -11.71 20.98 5.55
N TYR A 610 -10.90 20.34 4.73
CA TYR A 610 -9.44 20.48 4.71
C TYR A 610 -8.99 21.04 3.34
N PRO A 611 -7.92 21.85 3.28
CA PRO A 611 -7.38 22.34 2.02
C PRO A 611 -7.02 21.20 1.05
N VAL A 612 -7.33 21.38 -0.23
CA VAL A 612 -6.96 20.46 -1.32
C VAL A 612 -5.82 20.98 -2.20
N ASP A 613 -5.55 22.28 -2.09
CA ASP A 613 -4.49 22.96 -2.83
C ASP A 613 -3.30 23.24 -1.91
N PRO A 614 -2.08 22.88 -2.34
CA PRO A 614 -0.88 23.14 -1.56
C PRO A 614 -0.64 24.64 -1.35
N ARG A 615 0.01 24.98 -0.24
CA ARG A 615 0.39 26.35 0.09
C ARG A 615 1.85 26.43 0.48
N GLY A 616 2.53 27.42 -0.07
CA GLY A 616 3.96 27.65 0.15
C GLY A 616 4.83 27.02 -0.93
N ASP A 617 6.12 27.38 -0.91
CA ASP A 617 7.12 26.81 -1.82
C ASP A 617 7.76 25.57 -1.15
N PRO A 618 7.66 24.37 -1.75
CA PRO A 618 8.13 23.12 -1.13
C PRO A 618 9.60 23.14 -0.73
N VAL A 619 10.47 23.64 -1.62
CA VAL A 619 11.92 23.59 -1.41
C VAL A 619 12.34 24.61 -0.36
N ARG A 620 11.78 25.82 -0.39
CA ARG A 620 12.05 26.84 0.63
C ARG A 620 11.50 26.45 2.00
N ALA A 621 10.33 25.82 2.06
CA ALA A 621 9.78 25.30 3.30
C ALA A 621 10.67 24.19 3.89
N ALA A 622 11.13 23.25 3.05
CA ALA A 622 12.07 22.21 3.46
C ALA A 622 13.37 22.80 4.01
N ALA A 623 13.97 23.76 3.30
CA ALA A 623 15.17 24.46 3.76
C ALA A 623 14.97 25.23 5.07
N ALA A 624 13.85 25.95 5.20
CA ALA A 624 13.53 26.70 6.43
C ALA A 624 13.32 25.76 7.63
N ALA A 625 12.61 24.65 7.44
CA ALA A 625 12.41 23.64 8.47
C ALA A 625 13.75 23.05 8.94
N LEU A 626 14.64 22.69 8.01
CA LEU A 626 15.95 22.13 8.34
C LEU A 626 16.86 23.13 9.07
N VAL A 627 16.89 24.40 8.64
CA VAL A 627 17.67 25.46 9.31
C VAL A 627 17.17 25.69 10.75
N SER A 628 15.85 25.60 10.97
CA SER A 628 15.26 25.79 12.30
C SER A 628 15.65 24.71 13.32
N LEU A 629 16.20 23.58 12.85
CA LEU A 629 16.77 22.52 13.68
C LEU A 629 18.21 22.83 14.09
N ALA A 630 19.02 23.45 13.22
CA ALA A 630 20.43 23.75 13.47
C ALA A 630 20.68 24.95 14.40
N GLN A 631 19.66 25.77 14.66
CA GLN A 631 19.72 26.93 15.56
C GLN A 631 19.40 26.59 17.03
N ARG A 632 19.39 25.30 17.38
CA ARG A 632 19.10 24.77 18.72
C ARG A 632 20.23 23.84 19.13
#